data_AF-A0A7S1AB19-F1
#
_entry.id   AF-A0A7S1AB19-F1
#
_cell.length_a   1.000
_cell.length_b   1.000
_cell.length_c   1.000
_cell.angle_alpha   90.00
_cell.angle_beta   90.00
_cell.angle_gamma   90.00
#
_symmetry.space_group_name_H-M   'P 1'
#
loop_
_entity.id
_entity.type
_entity.pdbx_description
1 polymer ?
#
loop_
_entity_poly.entity_id
_entity_poly.type
_entity_poly.pdbx_seq_one_letter_code
_entity_poly.pdbx_strand_id
1 'polypeptide(L)'
;DAGEASFVANIGGLVQPTTLQSLWGGAKRCFGLFSHSDQTNGAQTLQCQVMGTSAMGIGGRLADVLSAGTLQMRAASFSMSGAATWSQGVHVNRESVAGLEEGVTDYEQWRETIRNVTRGQHANVYAN
;
A
#
# COMPACT_ATOMS: atom_id res chain seq x y z
N ASP A 1 11.24 10.18 -37.19
CA ASP A 1 10.67 9.78 -35.89
C ASP A 1 11.61 10.21 -34.78
N ALA A 2 11.28 11.30 -34.08
CA ALA A 2 12.21 12.09 -33.26
C ALA A 2 12.26 11.70 -31.76
N GLY A 3 11.99 10.45 -31.41
CA GLY A 3 12.03 10.02 -29.99
C GLY A 3 10.99 10.72 -29.10
N GLU A 4 9.87 11.14 -29.68
CA GLU A 4 8.81 11.87 -28.97
C GLU A 4 7.89 10.89 -28.22
N ALA A 5 7.68 11.14 -26.92
CA ALA A 5 6.75 10.39 -26.08
C ALA A 5 5.58 11.30 -25.66
N SER A 6 4.37 10.76 -25.70
CA SER A 6 3.17 11.43 -25.18
C SER A 6 2.59 10.62 -24.02
N PHE A 7 2.11 11.34 -23.00
CA PHE A 7 1.51 10.74 -21.82
C PHE A 7 0.08 11.25 -21.70
N VAL A 8 -0.84 10.34 -21.44
CA VAL A 8 -2.23 10.68 -21.14
C VAL A 8 -2.47 10.30 -19.68
N ALA A 9 -2.68 11.32 -18.84
CA ALA A 9 -3.02 11.15 -17.44
C ALA A 9 -4.53 11.02 -17.23
N ASN A 10 -4.94 10.67 -16.00
CA ASN A 10 -6.35 10.64 -15.59
C ASN A 10 -7.25 9.66 -16.39
N ILE A 11 -6.69 8.57 -16.90
CA ILE A 11 -7.42 7.55 -17.67
C ILE A 11 -7.87 6.34 -16.84
N GLY A 12 -7.73 6.40 -15.51
CA GLY A 12 -7.97 5.26 -14.63
C GLY A 12 -6.98 4.10 -14.89
N GLY A 13 -7.21 2.97 -14.22
CA GLY A 13 -6.42 1.77 -14.45
C GLY A 13 -6.79 1.10 -15.77
N LEU A 14 -5.78 0.75 -16.57
CA LEU A 14 -5.96 -0.07 -17.77
C LEU A 14 -5.10 -1.34 -17.66
N VAL A 15 -5.67 -2.47 -18.09
CA VAL A 15 -4.94 -3.74 -18.18
C VAL A 15 -3.94 -3.74 -19.32
N GLN A 16 -4.32 -3.08 -20.41
CA GLN A 16 -3.55 -2.94 -21.63
C GLN A 16 -4.07 -1.71 -22.39
N PRO A 17 -3.28 -1.14 -23.32
CA PRO A 17 -3.77 -0.13 -24.24
C PRO A 17 -5.03 -0.63 -24.97
N THR A 18 -6.07 0.21 -25.06
CA THR A 18 -7.34 -0.16 -25.68
C THR A 18 -7.97 1.03 -26.41
N THR A 19 -8.89 0.75 -27.32
CA THR A 19 -9.77 1.75 -27.94
C THR A 19 -11.15 1.71 -27.31
N LEU A 20 -12.00 2.72 -27.57
CA LEU A 20 -13.39 2.70 -27.12
C LEU A 20 -14.15 1.51 -27.71
N GLN A 21 -13.92 1.18 -28.98
CA GLN A 21 -14.61 0.06 -29.62
C GLN A 21 -14.15 -1.30 -29.07
N SER A 22 -12.84 -1.49 -28.84
CA SER A 22 -12.32 -2.70 -28.18
C SER A 22 -12.77 -2.77 -26.71
N LEU A 23 -12.85 -1.58 -26.09
CA LEU A 23 -13.67 -1.21 -24.95
C LEU A 23 -14.90 -2.10 -24.84
N TRP A 24 -15.88 -1.80 -25.68
CA TRP A 24 -17.19 -2.45 -25.71
C TRP A 24 -17.17 -3.84 -26.37
N GLY A 25 -16.14 -4.16 -27.14
CA GLY A 25 -15.97 -5.44 -27.86
C GLY A 25 -15.39 -6.59 -27.03
N GLY A 26 -15.19 -6.41 -25.72
CA GLY A 26 -14.76 -7.48 -24.81
C GLY A 26 -13.25 -7.53 -24.53
N ALA A 27 -12.53 -6.43 -24.67
CA ALA A 27 -11.14 -6.33 -24.19
C ALA A 27 -11.02 -6.71 -22.71
N LYS A 28 -9.84 -7.16 -22.27
CA LYS A 28 -9.54 -7.35 -20.85
C LYS A 28 -9.64 -6.00 -20.13
N ARG A 29 -10.36 -5.96 -19.00
CA ARG A 29 -10.61 -4.75 -18.23
C ARG A 29 -10.21 -4.95 -16.77
N CYS A 30 -10.00 -3.84 -16.08
CA CYS A 30 -9.95 -3.85 -14.63
C CYS A 30 -11.32 -4.30 -14.09
N PHE A 31 -11.29 -4.98 -12.95
CA PHE A 31 -12.49 -5.30 -12.20
C PHE A 31 -13.17 -4.01 -11.74
N GLY A 32 -14.51 -3.98 -11.75
CA GLY A 32 -15.27 -2.83 -11.28
C GLY A 32 -14.93 -1.54 -12.02
N LEU A 33 -14.71 -1.58 -13.34
CA LEU A 33 -14.50 -0.35 -14.10
C LEU A 33 -15.66 0.63 -13.83
N PHE A 34 -15.34 1.90 -13.56
CA PHE A 34 -16.25 2.97 -13.10
C PHE A 34 -16.68 2.92 -11.62
N SER A 35 -16.22 1.95 -10.84
CA SER A 35 -16.34 1.96 -9.38
C SER A 35 -15.12 2.64 -8.75
N HIS A 36 -15.36 3.67 -7.94
CA HIS A 36 -14.29 4.38 -7.24
C HIS A 36 -13.54 3.49 -6.24
N SER A 37 -14.26 2.63 -5.51
CA SER A 37 -13.66 1.72 -4.52
C SER A 37 -12.81 0.65 -5.19
N ASP A 38 -13.26 0.08 -6.31
CA ASP A 38 -12.50 -0.96 -7.01
C ASP A 38 -11.25 -0.39 -7.69
N GLN A 39 -11.35 0.81 -8.26
CA GLN A 39 -10.17 1.50 -8.80
C GLN A 39 -9.16 1.87 -7.71
N THR A 40 -9.64 2.24 -6.52
CA THR A 40 -8.79 2.49 -5.36
C THR A 40 -8.05 1.22 -4.91
N ASN A 41 -8.74 0.07 -4.88
CA ASN A 41 -8.11 -1.23 -4.60
C ASN A 41 -7.11 -1.62 -5.69
N GLY A 42 -7.46 -1.43 -6.96
CA GLY A 42 -6.57 -1.69 -8.09
C GLY A 42 -5.29 -0.84 -8.05
N ALA A 43 -5.39 0.41 -7.63
CA ALA A 43 -4.23 1.29 -7.45
C ALA A 43 -3.34 0.85 -6.27
N GLN A 44 -3.93 0.45 -5.14
CA GLN A 44 -3.16 0.01 -3.97
C GLN A 44 -2.50 -1.36 -4.16
N THR A 45 -3.10 -2.23 -4.98
CA THR A 45 -2.57 -3.57 -5.29
C THR A 45 -1.72 -3.59 -6.56
N LEU A 46 -1.75 -2.53 -7.38
CA LEU A 46 -1.23 -2.48 -8.76
C LEU A 46 -1.70 -3.64 -9.65
N GLN A 47 -2.81 -4.28 -9.32
CA GLN A 47 -3.36 -5.41 -10.06
C GLN A 47 -4.88 -5.29 -10.17
N CYS A 48 -5.32 -4.36 -11.03
CA CYS A 48 -6.72 -4.00 -11.14
C CYS A 48 -7.63 -5.10 -11.69
N GLN A 49 -7.10 -6.18 -12.28
CA GLN A 49 -7.89 -7.30 -12.82
C GLN A 49 -8.47 -8.18 -11.71
N VAL A 50 -7.88 -8.12 -10.52
CA VAL A 50 -8.26 -8.95 -9.39
C VAL A 50 -9.29 -8.18 -8.57
N MET A 51 -10.40 -8.86 -8.25
CA MET A 51 -11.45 -8.30 -7.41
C MET A 51 -10.94 -8.07 -5.99
N GLY A 52 -11.26 -6.89 -5.43
CA GLY A 52 -10.97 -6.57 -4.03
C GLY A 52 -9.47 -6.51 -3.72
N THR A 53 -9.07 -7.10 -2.60
CA THR A 53 -7.73 -6.94 -2.01
C THR A 53 -6.88 -8.20 -2.06
N SER A 54 -7.35 -9.27 -2.74
CA SER A 54 -6.67 -10.57 -2.72
C SER A 54 -5.32 -10.59 -3.44
N ALA A 55 -5.05 -9.60 -4.29
CA ALA A 55 -3.73 -9.40 -4.89
C ALA A 55 -2.68 -8.89 -3.88
N MET A 56 -3.08 -8.54 -2.66
CA MET A 56 -2.27 -7.87 -1.64
C MET A 56 -1.78 -6.48 -2.08
N GLY A 57 -1.49 -5.63 -1.10
CA GLY A 57 -1.03 -4.27 -1.36
C GLY A 57 0.42 -4.21 -1.79
N ILE A 58 0.75 -3.23 -2.63
CA ILE A 58 2.14 -3.04 -3.08
C ILE A 58 3.09 -2.71 -1.94
N GLY A 59 2.63 -1.98 -0.90
CA GLY A 59 3.44 -1.66 0.28
C GLY A 59 3.82 -2.92 1.08
N GLY A 60 2.85 -3.80 1.31
CA GLY A 60 3.10 -5.09 1.96
C GLY A 60 4.00 -6.01 1.13
N ARG A 61 3.77 -6.11 -0.19
CA ARG A 61 4.66 -6.88 -1.08
C ARG A 61 6.07 -6.31 -1.15
N LEU A 62 6.25 -5.00 -1.01
CA LEU A 62 7.57 -4.39 -0.90
C LEU A 62 8.26 -4.83 0.40
N ALA A 63 7.53 -4.87 1.51
CA ALA A 63 8.06 -5.39 2.78
C ALA A 63 8.43 -6.88 2.69
N ASP A 64 7.64 -7.69 1.98
CA ASP A 64 7.97 -9.09 1.68
C ASP A 64 9.31 -9.20 0.95
N VAL A 65 9.50 -8.41 -0.11
CA VAL A 65 10.73 -8.42 -0.91
C VAL A 65 11.94 -7.91 -0.10
N LEU A 66 11.77 -6.88 0.73
CA LEU A 66 12.85 -6.39 1.60
C LEU A 66 13.28 -7.44 2.62
N SER A 67 12.33 -8.18 3.18
CA SER A 67 12.58 -9.24 4.16
C SER A 67 13.22 -10.48 3.53
N ALA A 68 12.79 -10.85 2.32
CA ALA A 68 13.31 -12.00 1.59
C ALA A 68 14.57 -11.69 0.75
N GLY A 69 14.91 -10.41 0.59
CA GLY A 69 16.05 -9.96 -0.22
C GLY A 69 17.41 -10.38 0.36
N THR A 70 18.49 -10.19 -0.39
CA THR A 70 19.84 -10.61 0.02
C THR A 70 20.31 -10.00 1.35
N LEU A 71 19.83 -8.81 1.69
CA LEU A 71 20.14 -8.11 2.94
C LEU A 71 19.23 -8.54 4.11
N GLN A 72 18.19 -9.32 3.87
CA GLN A 72 17.24 -9.84 4.87
C GLN A 72 16.78 -8.74 5.85
N MET A 73 16.32 -7.62 5.29
CA MET A 73 16.00 -6.44 6.08
C MET A 73 14.80 -6.75 6.98
N ARG A 74 14.86 -6.33 8.24
CA ARG A 74 13.70 -6.43 9.13
C ARG A 74 12.67 -5.38 8.71
N ALA A 75 11.65 -5.79 7.97
CA ALA A 75 10.54 -4.93 7.59
C ALA A 75 9.30 -5.20 8.45
N ALA A 76 8.57 -4.14 8.77
CA ALA A 76 7.28 -4.20 9.45
C ALA A 76 6.28 -3.32 8.69
N SER A 77 5.01 -3.72 8.70
CA SER A 77 3.93 -3.00 8.02
C SER A 77 2.80 -2.76 9.01
N PHE A 78 2.39 -1.50 9.16
CA PHE A 78 1.38 -1.10 10.13
C PHE A 78 0.32 -0.19 9.51
N SER A 79 -0.89 -0.21 10.07
CA SER A 79 -1.99 0.67 9.66
C SER A 79 -2.73 1.24 10.86
N MET A 80 -2.95 2.56 10.83
CA MET A 80 -3.72 3.30 11.83
C MET A 80 -5.23 3.30 11.60
N SER A 81 -5.70 2.83 10.45
CA SER A 81 -7.13 2.78 10.10
C SER A 81 -7.70 1.36 10.08
N GLY A 82 -6.93 0.36 10.51
CA GLY A 82 -7.31 -1.03 10.41
C GLY A 82 -7.00 -1.60 9.03
N ALA A 83 -7.98 -2.25 8.39
CA ALA A 83 -7.85 -3.04 7.15
C ALA A 83 -7.42 -2.22 5.91
N ALA A 84 -6.17 -1.76 5.89
CA ALA A 84 -5.60 -1.00 4.79
C ALA A 84 -4.96 -1.92 3.75
N THR A 85 -5.54 -1.93 2.55
CA THR A 85 -5.12 -2.76 1.41
C THR A 85 -3.64 -2.57 1.08
N TRP A 86 -3.17 -1.33 0.95
CA TRP A 86 -1.79 -1.02 0.55
C TRP A 86 -0.71 -1.70 1.42
N SER A 87 -0.93 -1.76 2.72
CA SER A 87 0.01 -2.32 3.71
C SER A 87 -0.03 -3.85 3.83
N GLN A 88 -1.03 -4.53 3.27
CA GLN A 88 -1.16 -5.98 3.38
C GLN A 88 -0.14 -6.69 2.49
N GLY A 89 0.74 -7.50 3.08
CA GLY A 89 1.67 -8.38 2.37
C GLY A 89 1.24 -9.84 2.41
N VAL A 90 2.06 -10.72 1.80
CA VAL A 90 1.91 -12.17 1.82
C VAL A 90 2.62 -12.78 3.02
N HIS A 91 3.83 -12.29 3.34
CA HIS A 91 4.67 -12.83 4.42
C HIS A 91 4.80 -11.85 5.59
N VAL A 92 5.02 -10.57 5.30
CA VAL A 92 4.95 -9.47 6.24
C VAL A 92 3.50 -9.02 6.31
N ASN A 93 2.82 -9.51 7.35
CA ASN A 93 1.45 -9.14 7.61
C ASN A 93 1.36 -7.69 8.10
N ARG A 94 0.26 -7.04 7.74
CA ARG A 94 -0.10 -5.73 8.27
C ARG A 94 -0.56 -5.87 9.71
N GLU A 95 0.07 -5.14 10.61
CA GLU A 95 -0.41 -4.94 11.96
C GLU A 95 -1.39 -3.77 12.02
N SER A 96 -2.47 -3.93 12.78
CA SER A 96 -3.43 -2.86 13.02
C SER A 96 -3.05 -2.11 14.29
N VAL A 97 -2.61 -0.86 14.16
CA VAL A 97 -2.42 0.05 15.30
C VAL A 97 -3.76 0.65 15.72
N ALA A 98 -4.73 0.68 14.80
CA ALA A 98 -6.12 1.07 15.08
C ALA A 98 -6.88 0.06 15.97
N GLY A 99 -6.29 -1.12 16.19
CA GLY A 99 -6.83 -2.19 17.04
C GLY A 99 -6.20 -2.21 18.43
N LEU A 100 -5.51 -1.13 18.82
CA LEU A 100 -5.32 -0.82 20.22
C LEU A 100 -6.66 -0.27 20.78
N GLU A 101 -7.71 -1.10 20.84
CA GLU A 101 -8.90 -0.74 21.65
C GLU A 101 -8.51 -0.55 23.13
N GLU A 102 -7.44 -1.21 23.54
CA GLU A 102 -6.60 -0.85 24.68
C GLU A 102 -5.29 -0.35 24.09
N GLY A 103 -4.74 0.80 24.51
CA GLY A 103 -3.50 1.40 24.00
C GLY A 103 -2.28 0.47 23.91
N VAL A 104 -1.09 0.88 24.34
CA VAL A 104 -0.08 -0.16 24.62
C VAL A 104 -0.70 -1.00 25.76
N THR A 105 -1.10 -2.25 25.49
CA THR A 105 -1.77 -3.12 26.49
C THR A 105 -0.94 -3.26 27.76
N ASP A 106 0.38 -3.09 27.60
CA ASP A 106 1.38 -3.05 28.65
C ASP A 106 2.01 -1.65 28.79
N TYR A 107 1.23 -0.57 28.65
CA TYR A 107 1.77 0.80 28.67
C TYR A 107 2.60 1.04 29.93
N GLU A 108 2.14 0.60 31.10
CA GLU A 108 2.90 0.75 32.35
C GLU A 108 4.21 -0.04 32.34
N GLN A 109 4.27 -1.20 31.69
CA GLN A 109 5.51 -1.96 31.54
C GLN A 109 6.50 -1.23 30.62
N TRP A 110 6.00 -0.66 29.52
CA TRP A 110 6.82 0.00 28.50
C TRP A 110 7.03 1.49 28.75
N ARG A 111 6.39 2.08 29.76
CA ARG A 111 6.33 3.53 29.98
C ARG A 111 7.71 4.17 30.07
N GLU A 112 8.61 3.59 30.85
CA GLU A 112 9.95 4.14 31.02
C GLU A 112 10.80 3.98 29.75
N THR A 113 10.63 2.88 29.01
CA THR A 113 11.27 2.67 27.70
C THR A 113 10.77 3.70 26.69
N ILE A 114 9.45 3.88 26.56
CA ILE A 114 8.82 4.87 25.68
C ILE A 114 9.28 6.27 26.06
N ARG A 115 9.27 6.61 27.35
CA ARG A 115 9.73 7.91 27.85
C ARG A 115 11.22 8.15 27.54
N ASN A 116 12.08 7.14 27.69
CA ASN A 116 13.50 7.27 27.38
C ASN A 116 13.75 7.50 25.89
N VAL A 117 13.03 6.80 25.02
CA VAL A 117 13.16 6.96 23.56
C VAL A 117 12.57 8.29 23.08
N THR A 118 11.46 8.74 23.66
CA THR A 118 10.77 9.99 23.26
C THR A 118 11.34 11.26 23.90
N ARG A 119 12.10 11.15 25.00
CA ARG A 119 12.82 12.30 25.61
C ARG A 119 14.01 12.78 24.79
N GLY A 120 14.52 11.95 23.87
CA GLY A 120 15.58 12.34 22.95
C GLY A 120 15.06 13.30 21.89
N GLN A 121 15.04 14.60 22.19
CA GLN A 121 14.89 15.61 21.14
C GLN A 121 16.22 15.75 20.40
N HIS A 122 16.28 15.18 19.20
CA HIS A 122 17.32 15.51 18.24
C HIS A 122 16.81 16.69 17.42
N ALA A 123 17.54 17.82 17.46
CA ALA A 123 17.23 18.96 16.60
C ALA A 123 17.33 18.51 15.14
N ASN A 124 16.18 18.37 14.47
CA ASN A 124 16.11 18.07 13.05
C ASN A 124 15.79 19.38 12.32
N VAL A 125 16.66 19.78 11.38
CA VAL A 125 16.48 20.98 10.53
C VAL A 125 15.15 20.98 9.76
N TYR A 126 14.52 19.81 9.59
CA TYR A 126 13.28 19.64 8.85
C TYR A 126 12.01 19.52 9.70
N ALA A 127 12.10 19.59 11.02
CA ALA A 127 10.94 19.59 11.91
C ALA A 127 11.10 20.72 12.95
N ASN A 128 10.65 21.92 12.56
CA ASN A 128 10.34 23.03 13.46
C ASN A 128 8.84 23.07 13.70
#